data_AF-A0A1G0LBX4-F1
#
_entry.id   AF-A0A1G0LBX4-F1
#
_cell.length_a   1.000
_cell.length_b   1.000
_cell.length_c   1.000
_cell.angle_alpha   90.00
_cell.angle_beta   90.00
_cell.angle_gamma   90.00
#
_symmetry.space_group_name_H-M   'P 1'
#
loop_
_entity.id
_entity.type
_entity.pdbx_description
1 polymer ?
#
loop_
_entity_poly.entity_id
_entity_poly.type
_entity_poly.pdbx_seq_one_letter_code
_entity_poly.pdbx_strand_id
1 'polypeptide(L)'
;MYAARVAWRGGERGAMLNLGARPTFAEATRALEAHLFDFAGDLYGEAVTVEFVRRLRDVVRFGAPEELSRQLERDRDAALAALSKVPGPVTL
;
A
#
# COMPACT_ATOMS: atom_id res chain seq x y z
N MET A 1 -0.80 6.85 4.24
CA MET A 1 -1.53 6.00 3.29
C MET A 1 -1.24 6.46 1.87
N TYR A 2 -0.88 5.53 0.99
CA TYR A 2 -0.49 5.79 -0.39
C TYR A 2 -1.18 4.80 -1.33
N ALA A 3 -1.40 5.21 -2.58
CA ALA A 3 -1.54 4.31 -3.70
C ALA A 3 -0.13 3.91 -4.16
N ALA A 4 0.08 2.63 -4.45
CA ALA A 4 1.37 2.09 -4.86
C ALA A 4 1.21 1.01 -5.94
N ARG A 5 2.31 0.70 -6.63
CA ARG A 5 2.45 -0.55 -7.40
C ARG A 5 3.47 -1.43 -6.72
N VAL A 6 3.22 -2.72 -6.72
CA VAL A 6 4.13 -3.73 -6.17
C VAL A 6 4.42 -4.73 -7.28
N ALA A 7 5.69 -4.78 -7.68
CA ALA A 7 6.20 -5.70 -8.69
C ALA A 7 7.07 -6.77 -8.05
N TRP A 8 6.96 -7.99 -8.54
CA TRP A 8 7.80 -9.14 -8.19
C TRP A 8 8.09 -9.94 -9.45
N ARG A 9 8.88 -11.01 -9.34
CA ARG A 9 9.27 -11.84 -10.50
C ARG A 9 8.08 -12.37 -11.31
N GLY A 10 6.95 -12.63 -10.66
CA GLY A 10 5.75 -13.21 -11.27
C GLY A 10 4.72 -12.21 -11.78
N GLY A 11 4.94 -10.91 -11.60
CA GLY A 11 4.02 -9.88 -12.09
C GLY A 11 4.00 -8.62 -11.25
N GLU A 12 2.99 -7.80 -11.48
CA GLU A 12 2.75 -6.55 -10.75
C GLU A 12 1.28 -6.45 -10.35
N ARG A 13 1.02 -5.79 -9.22
CA ARG A 13 -0.32 -5.37 -8.80
C ARG A 13 -0.32 -3.95 -8.27
N GLY A 14 -1.45 -3.28 -8.44
CA GLY A 14 -1.77 -2.09 -7.66
C GLY A 14 -1.97 -2.43 -6.19
N ALA A 15 -1.68 -1.49 -5.30
CA ALA A 15 -1.81 -1.68 -3.87
C ALA A 15 -2.21 -0.37 -3.17
N MET A 16 -2.77 -0.50 -1.98
CA MET A 16 -2.70 0.56 -0.97
C MET A 16 -1.56 0.26 0.00
N LEU A 17 -0.86 1.31 0.42
CA LEU A 17 0.33 1.21 1.23
C LEU A 17 0.24 2.09 2.48
N ASN A 18 0.38 1.47 3.64
CA ASN A 18 0.58 2.18 4.89
C ASN A 18 2.07 2.32 5.20
N LEU A 19 2.48 3.53 5.56
CA LEU A 19 3.84 3.85 6.01
C LEU A 19 3.74 4.40 7.43
N GLY A 20 3.95 3.53 8.40
CA GLY A 20 3.86 3.84 9.83
C GLY A 20 5.23 4.05 10.48
N ALA A 21 5.25 4.77 11.60
CA ALA A 21 6.35 4.71 12.55
C ALA A 21 6.01 3.65 13.60
N ARG A 22 6.96 2.76 13.95
CA ARG A 22 6.85 1.92 15.16
C ARG A 22 7.62 2.63 16.28
N PRO A 23 6.96 3.33 17.22
CA PRO A 23 7.65 4.07 18.28
C PRO A 23 8.18 3.17 19.42
N THR A 24 7.90 1.87 19.40
CA THR A 24 8.04 1.00 20.58
C THR A 24 9.38 0.26 20.69
N PHE A 25 10.27 0.36 19.70
CA PHE A 25 11.64 -0.16 19.82
C PHE A 25 12.60 0.94 19.38
N ALA A 26 13.73 1.07 20.06
CA ALA A 26 14.71 2.17 19.93
C ALA A 26 15.36 2.31 18.54
N GLU A 27 14.95 1.49 17.57
CA GLU A 27 15.26 1.62 16.16
C GLU A 27 14.03 2.19 15.45
N ALA A 28 14.16 3.39 14.88
CA ALA A 28 13.11 4.10 14.17
C ALA A 28 12.80 3.44 12.80
N THR A 29 12.50 2.14 12.80
CA THR A 29 12.23 1.37 11.60
C THR A 29 10.81 1.71 11.15
N ARG A 30 10.71 2.42 10.02
CA ARG A 30 9.45 2.67 9.33
C ARG A 30 8.84 1.32 8.95
N ALA A 31 7.61 1.06 9.38
CA ALA A 31 6.88 -0.11 8.92
C ALA A 31 6.18 0.24 7.61
N LEU A 32 6.42 -0.57 6.59
CA LEU A 32 5.78 -0.47 5.29
C LEU A 32 4.89 -1.70 5.13
N GLU A 33 3.58 -1.47 5.02
CA GLU A 33 2.57 -2.53 4.86
C GLU A 33 1.80 -2.28 3.58
N ALA A 34 1.90 -3.20 2.62
CA ALA A 34 1.22 -3.13 1.33
C ALA A 34 0.08 -4.15 1.26
N HIS A 35 -1.10 -3.68 0.85
CA HIS A 35 -2.23 -4.53 0.53
C HIS A 35 -2.45 -4.51 -0.99
N LEU A 36 -2.04 -5.59 -1.65
CA LEU A 36 -2.15 -5.76 -3.11
C LEU A 36 -3.59 -6.05 -3.49
N PHE A 37 -4.08 -5.39 -4.54
CA PHE A 37 -5.39 -5.63 -5.11
C PHE A 37 -5.36 -6.83 -6.06
N ASP A 38 -6.44 -7.61 -6.07
CA ASP A 38 -6.64 -8.75 -6.97
C ASP A 38 -5.44 -9.72 -7.01
N PHE A 39 -4.86 -9.96 -5.83
CA PHE A 39 -3.79 -10.90 -5.59
C PHE A 39 -4.27 -12.00 -4.65
N ALA A 40 -3.91 -13.24 -4.99
CA ALA A 40 -4.14 -14.41 -4.16
C ALA A 40 -2.84 -15.22 -4.09
N GLY A 41 -2.45 -15.63 -2.89
CA GLY A 41 -1.21 -16.34 -2.62
C GLY A 41 -0.29 -15.57 -1.67
N ASP A 42 0.97 -16.00 -1.63
CA ASP A 42 1.98 -15.51 -0.70
C ASP A 42 3.24 -15.06 -1.44
N LEU A 43 3.85 -13.96 -0.98
CA LEU A 43 5.12 -13.43 -1.48
C LEU A 43 6.24 -13.53 -0.43
N TYR A 44 6.11 -14.41 0.56
CA TYR A 44 7.14 -14.62 1.58
C TYR A 44 8.44 -15.12 0.93
N GLY A 45 9.56 -14.47 1.25
CA GLY A 45 10.87 -14.78 0.68
C GLY A 45 11.11 -14.23 -0.73
N GLU A 46 10.09 -13.66 -1.38
CA GLU A 46 10.23 -13.01 -2.67
C GLU A 46 10.76 -11.57 -2.50
N ALA A 47 11.65 -11.17 -3.41
CA ALA A 47 12.03 -9.77 -3.53
C ALA A 47 10.91 -9.01 -4.26
N VAL A 48 10.47 -7.91 -3.67
CA VAL A 48 9.44 -7.04 -4.24
C VAL A 48 9.95 -5.61 -4.39
N THR A 49 9.51 -4.94 -5.46
CA THR A 49 9.75 -3.52 -5.69
C THR A 49 8.45 -2.76 -5.45
N VAL A 50 8.49 -1.71 -4.64
CA VAL A 50 7.34 -0.87 -4.32
C VAL A 50 7.53 0.51 -4.95
N GLU A 51 6.63 0.89 -5.87
CA GLU A 51 6.55 2.22 -6.46
C GLU A 51 5.46 3.02 -5.75
N PHE A 52 5.82 4.17 -5.17
CA PHE A 52 4.85 5.09 -4.59
C PHE A 52 4.19 5.93 -5.70
N VAL A 53 2.90 5.71 -5.95
CA VAL A 53 2.16 6.40 -7.02
C VAL A 53 1.58 7.73 -6.53
N ARG A 54 0.89 7.72 -5.38
CA ARG A 54 0.25 8.93 -4.84
C ARG A 54 0.06 8.85 -3.33
N ARG A 55 0.35 9.93 -2.61
CA ARG A 55 -0.06 10.08 -1.21
C ARG A 55 -1.56 10.36 -1.13
N LEU A 56 -2.28 9.53 -0.39
CA LEU A 56 -3.75 9.63 -0.25
C LEU A 56 -4.13 10.41 1.01
N ARG A 57 -3.48 10.10 2.15
CA ARG A 57 -3.69 10.78 3.43
C ARG A 57 -2.57 10.49 4.43
N ASP A 58 -2.56 11.27 5.50
CA ASP A 58 -1.77 11.01 6.70
C ASP A 58 -2.22 9.78 7.50
N VAL A 59 -1.37 9.36 8.43
CA VAL A 59 -1.71 8.33 9.42
C VAL A 59 -2.74 8.90 10.38
N VAL A 60 -3.80 8.14 10.63
CA VAL A 60 -4.94 8.53 11.47
C VAL A 60 -5.14 7.45 12.52
N ARG A 61 -5.44 7.85 13.75
CA ARG A 61 -5.88 6.94 14.82
C ARG A 61 -7.39 6.81 14.74
N PHE A 62 -7.89 5.59 14.92
CA PHE A 62 -9.33 5.29 14.93
C PHE A 62 -9.75 4.90 16.34
N GLY A 63 -10.94 5.33 16.74
CA GLY A 63 -11.49 5.01 18.06
C GLY A 63 -12.13 3.63 18.11
N ALA A 64 -12.55 3.09 16.95
CA ALA A 64 -13.19 1.79 16.84
C ALA A 64 -12.80 1.04 15.56
N PRO A 65 -12.83 -0.31 15.55
CA PRO A 65 -12.53 -1.12 14.37
C PRO A 65 -13.39 -0.78 13.13
N GLU A 66 -14.67 -0.45 13.33
CA GLU A 66 -15.60 -0.14 12.24
C GLU A 66 -15.23 1.18 11.54
N GLU A 67 -14.66 2.14 12.26
CA GLU A 67 -14.14 3.38 11.68
C GLU A 67 -12.94 3.12 10.79
N LEU A 68 -12.02 2.25 11.24
CA LEU A 68 -10.87 1.81 10.46
C LEU A 68 -11.34 1.10 9.18
N SER A 69 -12.28 0.16 9.29
CA SER A 69 -12.80 -0.58 8.14
C SER A 69 -13.38 0.35 7.08
N ARG A 70 -14.27 1.27 7.49
CA ARG A 70 -14.85 2.27 6.57
C ARG A 70 -13.80 3.18 5.94
N GLN A 71 -12.72 3.50 6.67
CA GLN A 71 -11.64 4.30 6.11
C GLN A 71 -10.79 3.50 5.11
N LEU A 72 -10.52 2.22 5.37
CA LEU A 72 -9.79 1.35 4.45
C LEU A 72 -10.55 1.15 3.13
N GLU A 73 -11.88 1.07 3.15
CA GLU A 73 -12.71 1.05 1.94
C GLU A 73 -12.52 2.33 1.12
N ARG A 74 -12.60 3.52 1.76
CA ARG A 74 -12.35 4.81 1.09
C ARG A 74 -10.92 4.90 0.54
N ASP A 75 -9.94 4.39 1.28
CA ASP A 75 -8.54 4.38 0.86
C ASP A 75 -8.34 3.46 -0.35
N ARG A 76 -9.02 2.31 -0.40
CA ARG A 76 -9.03 1.40 -1.55
C ARG A 76 -9.58 2.09 -2.80
N ASP A 77 -10.74 2.72 -2.70
CA ASP A 77 -11.37 3.40 -3.85
C ASP A 77 -10.50 4.56 -4.36
N ALA A 78 -9.91 5.34 -3.45
CA ALA A 78 -8.99 6.41 -3.80
C ALA A 78 -7.69 5.89 -4.45
N ALA A 79 -7.17 4.74 -3.98
CA ALA A 79 -6.00 4.11 -4.56
C ALA A 79 -6.26 3.62 -5.99
N LEU A 80 -7.37 2.90 -6.21
CA LEU A 80 -7.79 2.44 -7.53
C LEU A 80 -7.95 3.63 -8.50
N ALA A 81 -8.63 4.69 -8.06
CA ALA A 81 -8.81 5.89 -8.88
C ALA A 81 -7.50 6.61 -9.22
N ALA A 82 -6.49 6.55 -8.34
CA ALA A 82 -5.16 7.12 -8.60
C ALA A 82 -4.37 6.26 -9.59
N LEU A 83 -4.45 4.93 -9.47
CA LEU A 83 -3.73 3.98 -10.32
C LEU A 83 -4.22 3.99 -11.77
N SER A 84 -5.53 4.19 -12.00
CA SER A 84 -6.09 4.27 -13.35
C SER A 84 -5.66 5.50 -14.17
N LYS A 85 -5.10 6.53 -13.50
CA LYS A 85 -4.70 7.79 -14.14
C LYS A 85 -3.22 7.84 -14.51
N VAL A 86 -2.44 6.84 -14.11
CA VAL A 86 -1.00 6.78 -14.35
C VAL A 86 -0.74 5.55 -15.23
N PRO A 87 -0.14 5.69 -16.42
CA PRO A 87 0.31 4.52 -17.17
C PRO A 87 1.27 3.68 -16.31
N GLY A 88 1.26 2.35 -16.48
CA GLY A 88 2.25 1.48 -15.82
C GLY A 88 3.68 1.88 -16.17
N PRO A 89 4.68 1.45 -15.39
CA PRO A 89 6.08 1.66 -15.77
C PRO A 89 6.32 1.11 -17.18
N VAL A 90 6.97 1.92 -18.03
CA VAL A 90 7.44 1.46 -19.34
C VAL A 90 8.65 0.59 -19.07
N THR A 91 8.48 -0.73 -19.14
CA THR A 91 9.60 -1.67 -19.13
C THR A 91 10.34 -1.52 -20.45
N LEU A 92 11.62 -1.09 -20.40
CA LEU A 92 12.53 -1.02 -21.54
C LEU A 92 13.06 -2.41 -21.92
#